data_AF-A0A1Y1RW27-F1
#
_entry.id   AF-A0A1Y1RW27-F1
#
_cell.length_a   1.000
_cell.length_b   1.000
_cell.length_c   1.000
_cell.angle_alpha   90.00
_cell.angle_beta   90.00
_cell.angle_gamma   90.00
#
_symmetry.space_group_name_H-M   'P 1'
#
loop_
_entity.id
_entity.type
_entity.pdbx_description
1 polymer ?
#
loop_
_entity_poly.entity_id
_entity_poly.type
_entity_poly.pdbx_seq_one_letter_code
_entity_poly.pdbx_strand_id
1 'polypeptide(L)'
;MQKLLQIYRDYLAIERHYSEATVDTYAGVVGRFLDYLFEAGISPVEADEGQISFWLMNQRTPEGLLPDPRTAARGISALRSFFRFLVLEDLRKDNPALLLERPRPGRRLPDTMSLEEVERFLEQIDIAYPLGLRDRALFELIYSCGLRVSEACGLSLDRYYPQDLVVRIVGKGDAERFVPMGEAAKEQMDSYLSLGRPRLVSMRHPTNAVFLNHRGRPLSRKGMWKRFKEIALEAGVEGKIHTLRHSFATHLLEGGADLRSVQELLGHRDITTTQIYTHVAEGGLHRAHREFHPRG
;
A
#
# COMPACT_ATOMS: atom_id res chain seq x y z
N MET A 1 29.81 9.83 -8.88
CA MET A 1 28.36 10.02 -8.60
C MET A 1 27.76 8.90 -7.75
N GLN A 2 28.04 7.62 -8.03
CA GLN A 2 27.52 6.50 -7.23
C GLN A 2 27.83 6.58 -5.73
N LYS A 3 29.05 7.00 -5.34
CA LYS A 3 29.41 7.20 -3.93
C LYS A 3 28.53 8.26 -3.24
N LEU A 4 28.26 9.38 -3.91
CA LEU A 4 27.40 10.45 -3.38
C LEU A 4 25.96 9.97 -3.20
N LEU A 5 25.46 9.18 -4.16
CA LEU A 5 24.13 8.58 -4.06
C LEU A 5 24.03 7.61 -2.87
N GLN A 6 25.08 6.82 -2.61
CA GLN A 6 25.11 5.90 -1.48
C GLN A 6 25.09 6.66 -0.14
N ILE A 7 25.92 7.69 0.03
CA ILE A 7 25.93 8.51 1.25
C ILE A 7 24.56 9.18 1.44
N TYR A 8 23.94 9.67 0.36
CA TYR A 8 22.59 10.21 0.43
C TYR A 8 21.54 9.17 0.84
N ARG A 9 21.65 7.92 0.39
CA ARG A 9 20.78 6.83 0.86
C ARG A 9 20.94 6.60 2.36
N ASP A 10 22.17 6.61 2.85
CA ASP A 10 22.48 6.41 4.26
C ASP A 10 21.92 7.57 5.10
N TYR A 11 22.08 8.82 4.66
CA TYR A 11 21.44 9.99 5.26
C TYR A 11 19.92 9.85 5.35
N LEU A 12 19.26 9.39 4.27
CA LEU A 12 17.81 9.18 4.28
C LEU A 12 17.37 8.08 5.26
N ALA A 13 18.13 7.00 5.37
CA ALA A 13 17.79 5.86 6.22
C ALA A 13 18.11 6.13 7.70
N ILE A 14 19.29 6.68 7.97
CA ILE A 14 19.85 6.80 9.32
C ILE A 14 19.42 8.11 9.96
N GLU A 15 19.71 9.24 9.33
CA GLU A 15 19.44 10.56 9.95
C GLU A 15 17.99 11.00 9.79
N ARG A 16 17.36 10.66 8.66
CA ARG A 16 15.96 11.01 8.39
C ARG A 16 14.97 9.93 8.85
N HIS A 17 15.46 8.75 9.23
CA HIS A 17 14.64 7.60 9.63
C HIS A 17 13.51 7.28 8.63
N TYR A 18 13.76 7.46 7.33
CA TYR A 18 12.77 7.14 6.32
C TYR A 18 12.67 5.64 6.12
N SER A 19 11.45 5.15 5.86
CA SER A 19 11.25 3.74 5.51
C SER A 19 11.99 3.41 4.22
N GLU A 20 12.44 2.16 4.08
CA GLU A 20 13.14 1.65 2.89
C GLU A 20 12.45 2.05 1.57
N ALA A 21 11.12 1.92 1.49
CA ALA A 21 10.36 2.33 0.30
C ALA A 21 10.48 3.83 -0.02
N THR A 22 10.57 4.70 0.99
CA THR A 22 10.79 6.13 0.81
C THR A 22 12.24 6.40 0.39
N VAL A 23 13.21 5.72 1.01
CA VAL A 23 14.64 5.79 0.63
C VAL A 23 14.80 5.42 -0.85
N ASP A 24 14.28 4.28 -1.26
CA ASP A 24 14.33 3.81 -2.66
C ASP A 24 13.68 4.79 -3.62
N THR A 25 12.54 5.37 -3.24
CA THR A 25 11.84 6.34 -4.09
C THR A 25 12.68 7.60 -4.26
N TYR A 26 13.26 8.14 -3.19
CA TYR A 26 14.02 9.39 -3.22
C TYR A 26 15.37 9.18 -3.90
N ALA A 27 16.10 8.14 -3.52
CA ALA A 27 17.37 7.77 -4.13
C ALA A 27 17.20 7.41 -5.61
N GLY A 28 16.11 6.75 -6.00
CA GLY A 28 15.83 6.46 -7.40
C GLY A 28 15.60 7.71 -8.25
N VAL A 29 14.92 8.73 -7.71
CA VAL A 29 14.77 10.03 -8.39
C VAL A 29 16.13 10.74 -8.51
N VAL A 30 16.88 10.81 -7.40
CA VAL A 30 18.17 11.51 -7.34
C VAL A 30 19.21 10.82 -8.21
N GLY A 31 19.23 9.49 -8.25
CA GLY A 31 20.12 8.72 -9.12
C GLY A 31 19.94 9.09 -10.59
N ARG A 32 18.70 9.10 -11.09
CA ARG A 32 18.41 9.54 -12.48
C ARG A 32 18.79 10.99 -12.76
N PHE A 33 18.75 11.86 -11.75
CA PHE A 33 19.18 13.25 -11.89
C PHE A 33 20.71 13.35 -11.95
N LEU A 34 21.41 12.59 -11.10
CA LEU A 34 22.86 12.50 -11.14
C LEU A 34 23.34 11.93 -12.49
N ASP A 35 22.69 10.91 -13.02
CA ASP A 35 23.03 10.35 -14.35
C ASP A 35 22.92 11.41 -15.44
N TYR A 36 21.84 12.22 -15.45
CA TYR A 36 21.69 13.36 -16.35
C TYR A 36 22.82 14.39 -16.20
N LEU A 37 23.17 14.77 -14.96
CA LEU A 37 24.25 15.73 -14.73
C LEU A 37 25.60 15.18 -15.20
N PHE A 38 25.83 13.87 -15.03
CA PHE A 38 27.03 13.21 -15.54
C PHE A 38 27.12 13.29 -17.07
N GLU A 39 26.04 12.97 -17.77
CA GLU A 39 25.96 13.07 -19.23
C GLU A 39 26.14 14.50 -19.73
N ALA A 40 25.64 15.49 -18.98
CA ALA A 40 25.80 16.90 -19.28
C ALA A 40 27.19 17.47 -18.89
N GLY A 41 28.05 16.69 -18.22
CA GLY A 41 29.34 17.17 -17.71
C GLY A 41 29.24 18.17 -16.57
N ILE A 42 28.12 18.19 -15.84
CA ILE A 42 27.82 19.16 -14.78
C ILE A 42 28.06 18.52 -13.42
N SER A 43 28.76 19.24 -12.53
CA SER A 43 28.95 18.78 -11.15
C SER A 43 27.63 18.87 -10.34
N PRO A 44 27.28 17.85 -9.53
CA PRO A 44 26.09 17.90 -8.67
C PRO A 44 26.06 19.07 -7.69
N VAL A 45 27.23 19.53 -7.24
CA VAL A 45 27.36 20.68 -6.33
C VAL A 45 27.25 22.03 -7.05
N GLU A 46 27.34 22.04 -8.38
CA GLU A 46 27.21 23.24 -9.21
C GLU A 46 25.83 23.36 -9.87
N ALA A 47 25.10 22.24 -10.03
CA ALA A 47 23.79 22.21 -10.67
C ALA A 47 22.82 23.26 -10.09
N ASP A 48 22.33 24.17 -10.91
CA ASP A 48 21.44 25.26 -10.51
C ASP A 48 19.95 24.93 -10.76
N GLU A 49 19.07 25.91 -10.53
CA GLU A 49 17.62 25.77 -10.77
C GLU A 49 17.29 25.46 -12.24
N GLY A 50 18.04 26.03 -13.19
CA GLY A 50 17.85 25.84 -14.63
C GLY A 50 18.05 24.38 -15.02
N GLN A 51 19.10 23.75 -14.49
CA GLN A 51 19.46 22.35 -14.78
C GLN A 51 18.42 21.40 -14.20
N ILE A 52 17.92 21.73 -13.00
CA ILE A 52 16.87 20.95 -12.36
C ILE A 52 15.56 21.08 -13.13
N SER A 53 15.19 22.29 -13.54
CA SER A 53 13.97 22.56 -14.30
C SER A 53 14.01 21.88 -15.65
N PHE A 54 15.11 22.01 -16.39
CA PHE A 54 15.32 21.36 -17.67
C PHE A 54 15.18 19.84 -17.56
N TRP A 55 15.82 19.23 -16.56
CA TRP A 55 15.70 17.80 -16.33
C TRP A 55 14.26 17.38 -16.01
N LEU A 56 13.57 18.10 -15.12
CA LEU A 56 12.17 17.83 -14.76
C LEU A 56 11.23 17.93 -15.98
N MET A 57 11.43 18.92 -16.85
CA MET A 57 10.62 19.12 -18.06
C MET A 57 10.85 18.05 -19.12
N ASN A 58 12.04 17.45 -19.13
CA ASN A 58 12.40 16.37 -20.07
C ASN A 58 12.14 14.97 -19.52
N GLN A 59 11.62 14.84 -18.29
CA GLN A 59 11.20 13.55 -17.77
C GLN A 59 10.05 12.96 -18.58
N ARG A 60 10.13 11.66 -18.85
CA ARG A 60 9.07 10.89 -19.51
C ARG A 60 8.82 9.59 -18.76
N THR A 61 7.58 9.10 -18.79
CA THR A 61 7.26 7.73 -18.38
C THR A 61 7.83 6.74 -19.40
N PRO A 62 7.89 5.42 -19.09
CA PRO A 62 8.32 4.40 -20.06
C PRO A 62 7.53 4.43 -21.37
N GLU A 63 6.30 4.95 -21.34
CA GLU A 63 5.41 5.12 -22.48
C GLU A 63 5.62 6.45 -23.22
N GLY A 64 6.64 7.25 -22.85
CA GLY A 64 6.97 8.51 -23.51
C GLY A 64 6.09 9.70 -23.11
N LEU A 65 5.27 9.58 -22.06
CA LEU A 65 4.34 10.62 -21.62
C LEU A 65 4.94 11.51 -20.53
N LEU A 66 4.37 12.70 -20.33
CA LEU A 66 4.72 13.54 -19.18
C LEU A 66 4.31 12.84 -17.86
N PRO A 67 5.12 12.91 -16.80
CA PRO A 67 4.77 12.38 -15.49
C PRO A 67 3.50 13.03 -14.94
N ASP A 68 2.68 12.27 -14.23
CA ASP A 68 1.52 12.85 -13.54
C ASP A 68 1.95 13.88 -12.46
N PRO A 69 1.09 14.86 -12.11
CA PRO A 69 1.44 15.91 -11.15
C PRO A 69 1.92 15.42 -9.79
N ARG A 70 1.46 14.25 -9.30
CA ARG A 70 1.92 13.68 -8.03
C ARG A 70 3.32 13.10 -8.16
N THR A 71 3.63 12.45 -9.28
CA THR A 71 4.97 11.96 -9.58
C THR A 71 5.94 13.13 -9.72
N ALA A 72 5.56 14.19 -10.44
CA ALA A 72 6.35 15.42 -10.56
C ALA A 72 6.59 16.10 -9.20
N ALA A 73 5.55 16.28 -8.38
CA ALA A 73 5.67 16.86 -7.04
C ALA A 73 6.56 16.03 -6.10
N ARG A 74 6.53 14.69 -6.24
CA ARG A 74 7.42 13.79 -5.51
C ARG A 74 8.86 13.92 -5.99
N GLY A 75 9.08 14.05 -7.31
CA GLY A 75 10.39 14.32 -7.90
C GLY A 75 11.04 15.58 -7.30
N ILE A 76 10.29 16.69 -7.29
CA ILE A 76 10.73 17.95 -6.68
C ILE A 76 11.03 17.78 -5.18
N SER A 77 10.23 16.99 -4.46
CA SER A 77 10.46 16.73 -3.03
C SER A 77 11.76 15.96 -2.78
N ALA A 78 12.07 14.97 -3.62
CA ALA A 78 13.32 14.23 -3.53
C ALA A 78 14.54 15.10 -3.86
N LEU A 79 14.44 15.96 -4.89
CA LEU A 79 15.51 16.91 -5.25
C LEU A 79 15.75 17.96 -4.15
N ARG A 80 14.69 18.54 -3.58
CA ARG A 80 14.82 19.44 -2.41
C ARG A 80 15.49 18.75 -1.22
N SER A 81 15.18 17.48 -0.99
CA SER A 81 15.81 16.68 0.06
C SER A 81 17.30 16.44 -0.23
N PHE A 82 17.67 16.16 -1.48
CA PHE A 82 19.05 15.97 -1.89
C PHE A 82 19.89 17.25 -1.78
N PHE A 83 19.42 18.38 -2.28
CA PHE A 83 20.14 19.63 -2.13
C PHE A 83 20.20 20.10 -0.68
N ARG A 84 19.22 19.75 0.17
CA ARG A 84 19.35 19.96 1.62
C ARG A 84 20.48 19.13 2.21
N PHE A 85 20.60 17.87 1.80
CA PHE A 85 21.71 17.01 2.20
C PHE A 85 23.07 17.62 1.78
N LEU A 86 23.19 18.09 0.53
CA LEU A 86 24.44 18.76 0.10
C LEU A 86 24.79 20.00 0.93
N VAL A 87 23.78 20.74 1.39
CA VAL A 87 24.00 21.89 2.30
C VAL A 87 24.44 21.44 3.69
N LEU A 88 23.85 20.35 4.23
CA LEU A 88 24.23 19.82 5.54
C LEU A 88 25.66 19.24 5.55
N GLU A 89 26.09 18.66 4.43
CA GLU A 89 27.46 18.14 4.24
C GLU A 89 28.48 19.24 3.89
N ASP A 90 28.10 20.53 3.94
CA ASP A 90 28.93 21.68 3.56
C ASP A 90 29.49 21.61 2.13
N LEU A 91 28.85 20.81 1.27
CA LEU A 91 29.21 20.68 -0.16
C LEU A 91 28.61 21.83 -0.99
N ARG A 92 27.64 22.55 -0.43
CA ARG A 92 26.95 23.68 -1.06
C ARG A 92 26.37 24.62 0.00
N LYS A 93 26.14 25.89 -0.36
CA LYS A 93 25.58 26.90 0.56
C LYS A 93 24.06 27.12 0.44
N ASP A 94 23.47 26.69 -0.67
CA ASP A 94 22.08 26.96 -1.02
C ASP A 94 21.37 25.72 -1.56
N ASN A 95 20.04 25.79 -1.64
CA ASN A 95 19.20 24.72 -2.19
C ASN A 95 18.42 25.25 -3.41
N PRO A 96 18.93 25.06 -4.63
CA PRO A 96 18.32 25.58 -5.85
C PRO A 96 16.93 24.97 -6.14
N ALA A 97 16.61 23.79 -5.58
CA ALA A 97 15.30 23.16 -5.77
C ALA A 97 14.16 23.79 -4.93
N LEU A 98 14.47 24.75 -4.04
CA LEU A 98 13.45 25.42 -3.23
C LEU A 98 12.54 26.34 -4.04
N LEU A 99 13.06 26.92 -5.12
CA LEU A 99 12.34 27.87 -5.99
C LEU A 99 11.34 27.16 -6.93
N LEU A 100 11.52 25.86 -7.16
CA LEU A 100 10.65 25.06 -8.03
C LEU A 100 9.22 25.00 -7.50
N GLU A 101 8.25 25.40 -8.33
CA GLU A 101 6.84 25.24 -8.00
C GLU A 101 6.42 23.78 -8.03
N ARG A 102 5.74 23.33 -6.96
CA ARG A 102 5.17 21.98 -6.92
C ARG A 102 3.82 21.98 -7.63
N PRO A 103 3.60 21.11 -8.62
CA PRO A 103 2.28 20.91 -9.21
C PRO A 103 1.30 20.56 -8.09
N ARG A 104 0.19 21.30 -7.98
CA ARG A 104 -0.89 20.98 -7.04
C ARG A 104 -1.72 19.85 -7.65
N PRO A 105 -1.68 18.63 -7.10
CA PRO A 105 -2.55 17.58 -7.59
C PRO A 105 -3.99 17.99 -7.30
N GLY A 106 -4.87 17.93 -8.30
CA GLY A 106 -6.30 18.11 -8.07
C GLY A 106 -6.79 17.17 -6.96
N ARG A 107 -7.64 17.69 -6.08
CA ARG A 107 -8.24 16.93 -4.98
C ARG A 107 -9.32 16.03 -5.58
N ARG A 108 -8.94 14.82 -6.03
CA ARG A 108 -9.92 13.79 -6.39
C ARG A 108 -10.52 13.24 -5.11
N LEU A 109 -11.85 13.22 -5.03
CA LEU A 109 -12.55 12.46 -4.00
C LEU A 109 -12.14 10.98 -4.12
N PRO A 110 -12.03 10.23 -3.02
CA PRO A 110 -11.72 8.81 -3.09
C PRO A 110 -12.81 8.09 -3.89
N ASP A 111 -12.42 7.34 -4.92
CA ASP A 111 -13.35 6.43 -5.61
C ASP A 111 -13.75 5.31 -4.62
N THR A 112 -15.05 5.04 -4.52
CA THR A 112 -15.66 3.95 -3.75
C THR A 112 -16.51 3.10 -4.69
N MET A 113 -16.46 1.78 -4.53
CA MET A 113 -17.39 0.85 -5.17
C MET A 113 -18.68 0.74 -4.37
N SER A 114 -19.84 0.68 -5.04
CA SER A 114 -21.12 0.30 -4.43
C SER A 114 -21.12 -1.16 -3.98
N LEU A 115 -22.13 -1.58 -3.23
CA LEU A 115 -22.28 -2.99 -2.80
C LEU A 115 -22.37 -3.94 -3.99
N GLU A 116 -23.17 -3.58 -4.99
CA GLU A 116 -23.37 -4.36 -6.20
C GLU A 116 -22.07 -4.43 -7.03
N GLU A 117 -21.28 -3.36 -7.04
CA GLU A 117 -19.96 -3.37 -7.70
C GLU A 117 -18.97 -4.29 -6.98
N VAL A 118 -18.95 -4.27 -5.65
CA VAL A 118 -18.11 -5.19 -4.86
C VAL A 118 -18.56 -6.64 -5.09
N GLU A 119 -19.87 -6.91 -5.13
CA GLU A 119 -20.42 -8.23 -5.41
C GLU A 119 -20.01 -8.74 -6.79
N ARG A 120 -20.27 -7.96 -7.84
CA ARG A 120 -19.84 -8.31 -9.21
C ARG A 120 -18.34 -8.56 -9.29
N PHE A 121 -17.53 -7.71 -8.65
CA PHE A 121 -16.08 -7.86 -8.62
C PHE A 121 -15.67 -9.20 -7.98
N LEU A 122 -16.23 -9.54 -6.84
CA LEU A 122 -15.87 -10.76 -6.12
C LEU A 122 -16.40 -12.01 -6.83
N GLU A 123 -17.60 -11.97 -7.40
CA GLU A 123 -18.24 -13.08 -8.12
C GLU A 123 -17.58 -13.41 -9.45
N GLN A 124 -16.91 -12.43 -10.07
CA GLN A 124 -16.12 -12.65 -11.28
C GLN A 124 -14.91 -13.58 -11.05
N ILE A 125 -14.51 -13.81 -9.80
CA ILE A 125 -13.34 -14.62 -9.48
C ILE A 125 -13.68 -16.10 -9.61
N ASP A 126 -13.07 -16.77 -10.59
CA ASP A 126 -13.27 -18.21 -10.83
C ASP A 126 -12.65 -19.07 -9.71
N ILE A 127 -13.50 -19.51 -8.78
CA ILE A 127 -13.14 -20.36 -7.64
C ILE A 127 -12.92 -21.85 -7.98
N ALA A 128 -13.04 -22.27 -9.25
CA ALA A 128 -12.74 -23.64 -9.64
C ALA A 128 -11.24 -23.99 -9.49
N TYR A 129 -10.37 -22.97 -9.43
CA TYR A 129 -8.92 -23.13 -9.37
C TYR A 129 -8.32 -22.62 -8.05
N PRO A 130 -7.19 -23.18 -7.58
CA PRO A 130 -6.54 -22.76 -6.33
C PRO A 130 -6.18 -21.27 -6.27
N LEU A 131 -5.80 -20.68 -7.42
CA LEU A 131 -5.47 -19.26 -7.52
C LEU A 131 -6.72 -18.37 -7.40
N GLY A 132 -7.88 -18.84 -7.88
CA GLY A 132 -9.13 -18.11 -7.75
C GLY A 132 -9.69 -18.16 -6.34
N LEU A 133 -9.65 -19.33 -5.68
CA LEU A 133 -9.95 -19.44 -4.23
C LEU A 133 -9.09 -18.48 -3.41
N ARG A 134 -7.79 -18.39 -3.72
CA ARG A 134 -6.87 -17.43 -3.09
C ARG A 134 -7.33 -15.99 -3.32
N ASP A 135 -7.60 -15.63 -4.57
CA ASP A 135 -7.97 -14.25 -4.94
C ASP A 135 -9.29 -13.86 -4.26
N ARG A 136 -10.29 -14.75 -4.28
CA ARG A 136 -11.59 -14.55 -3.62
C ARG A 136 -11.41 -14.31 -2.12
N ALA A 137 -10.67 -15.18 -1.44
CA ALA A 137 -10.38 -15.01 -0.01
C ALA A 137 -9.62 -13.71 0.28
N LEU A 138 -8.62 -13.36 -0.52
CA LEU A 138 -7.82 -12.15 -0.30
C LEU A 138 -8.62 -10.86 -0.48
N PHE A 139 -9.42 -10.76 -1.54
CA PHE A 139 -10.20 -9.55 -1.81
C PHE A 139 -11.40 -9.43 -0.87
N GLU A 140 -12.06 -10.55 -0.54
CA GLU A 140 -13.11 -10.59 0.49
C GLU A 140 -12.55 -10.11 1.83
N LEU A 141 -11.36 -10.57 2.23
CA LEU A 141 -10.73 -10.11 3.49
C LEU A 141 -10.36 -8.63 3.46
N ILE A 142 -9.86 -8.11 2.32
CA ILE A 142 -9.55 -6.67 2.18
C ILE A 142 -10.81 -5.83 2.32
N TYR A 143 -11.91 -6.25 1.70
CA TYR A 143 -13.19 -5.57 1.81
C TYR A 143 -13.75 -5.71 3.22
N SER A 144 -14.02 -6.93 3.68
CA SER A 144 -14.74 -7.18 4.94
C SER A 144 -13.99 -6.74 6.20
N CYS A 145 -12.66 -6.63 6.17
CA CYS A 145 -11.85 -6.18 7.32
C CYS A 145 -11.16 -4.83 7.06
N GLY A 146 -11.44 -4.17 5.93
CA GLY A 146 -10.80 -2.90 5.57
C GLY A 146 -9.27 -2.94 5.50
N LEU A 147 -8.65 -4.07 5.16
CA LEU A 147 -7.18 -4.21 5.21
C LEU A 147 -6.47 -3.45 4.09
N ARG A 148 -5.24 -3.00 4.34
CA ARG A 148 -4.35 -2.60 3.22
C ARG A 148 -3.92 -3.87 2.47
N VAL A 149 -3.75 -3.79 1.16
CA VAL A 149 -3.21 -4.92 0.36
C VAL A 149 -1.90 -5.49 0.93
N SER A 150 -1.02 -4.63 1.47
CA SER A 150 0.23 -5.09 2.09
C SER A 150 0.01 -5.86 3.38
N GLU A 151 -1.00 -5.48 4.16
CA GLU A 151 -1.40 -6.17 5.39
C GLU A 151 -1.99 -7.54 5.04
N ALA A 152 -2.90 -7.60 4.06
CA ALA A 152 -3.49 -8.85 3.58
C ALA A 152 -2.44 -9.80 2.97
N CYS A 153 -1.57 -9.31 2.09
CA CYS A 153 -0.48 -10.11 1.50
C CYS A 153 0.52 -10.61 2.56
N GLY A 154 0.69 -9.88 3.66
CA GLY A 154 1.61 -10.20 4.74
C GLY A 154 0.99 -11.05 5.86
N LEU A 155 -0.27 -11.46 5.74
CA LEU A 155 -0.94 -12.27 6.76
C LEU A 155 -0.29 -13.66 6.86
N SER A 156 -0.08 -14.13 8.09
CA SER A 156 0.45 -15.46 8.40
C SER A 156 -0.58 -16.32 9.10
N LEU A 157 -0.43 -17.65 9.00
CA LEU A 157 -1.41 -18.61 9.53
C LEU A 157 -1.61 -18.48 11.04
N ASP A 158 -0.55 -18.13 11.78
CA ASP A 158 -0.57 -17.91 13.23
C ASP A 158 -1.34 -16.65 13.67
N ARG A 159 -1.88 -15.89 12.71
CA ARG A 159 -2.58 -14.62 12.92
C ARG A 159 -4.03 -14.66 12.44
N TYR A 160 -4.52 -15.82 12.04
CA TYR A 160 -5.90 -16.07 11.65
C TYR A 160 -6.60 -16.83 12.76
N TYR A 161 -7.60 -16.21 13.39
CA TYR A 161 -8.35 -16.78 14.53
C TYR A 161 -9.81 -16.98 14.12
N PRO A 162 -10.13 -18.08 13.39
CA PRO A 162 -11.47 -18.29 12.82
C PRO A 162 -12.57 -18.50 13.85
N GLN A 163 -12.23 -19.03 15.02
CA GLN A 163 -13.20 -19.26 16.09
C GLN A 163 -13.67 -17.95 16.74
N ASP A 164 -12.79 -16.96 16.77
CA ASP A 164 -13.07 -15.64 17.35
C ASP A 164 -13.53 -14.63 16.30
N LEU A 165 -13.59 -15.02 15.01
CA LEU A 165 -13.86 -14.11 13.90
C LEU A 165 -12.89 -12.91 13.88
N VAL A 166 -11.59 -13.17 14.05
CA VAL A 166 -10.57 -12.11 14.10
C VAL A 166 -9.31 -12.44 13.30
N VAL A 167 -8.70 -11.40 12.72
CA VAL A 167 -7.34 -11.44 12.18
C VAL A 167 -6.41 -10.47 12.93
N ARG A 168 -5.19 -10.93 13.24
CA ARG A 168 -4.14 -10.08 13.82
C ARG A 168 -3.27 -9.48 12.72
N ILE A 169 -3.23 -8.16 12.65
CA ILE A 169 -2.56 -7.39 11.60
C ILE A 169 -1.38 -6.63 12.19
N VAL A 170 -0.23 -6.71 11.52
CA VAL A 170 0.96 -5.92 11.85
C VAL A 170 1.06 -4.75 10.87
N GLY A 171 0.97 -3.54 11.42
CA GLY A 171 1.03 -2.28 10.70
C GLY A 171 2.42 -1.64 10.66
N LYS A 172 2.46 -0.33 10.42
CA LYS A 172 3.73 0.42 10.30
C LYS A 172 4.40 0.59 11.66
N GLY A 173 5.65 0.16 11.77
CA GLY A 173 6.46 0.24 12.99
C GLY A 173 6.12 -0.87 13.98
N ASP A 174 5.83 -2.07 13.47
CA ASP A 174 5.47 -3.28 14.23
C ASP A 174 4.28 -3.13 15.18
N ALA A 175 3.45 -2.10 14.97
CA ALA A 175 2.21 -1.93 15.70
C ALA A 175 1.20 -3.01 15.31
N GLU A 176 0.76 -3.81 16.27
CA GLU A 176 -0.22 -4.88 16.05
C GLU A 176 -1.65 -4.41 16.36
N ARG A 177 -2.64 -4.95 15.65
CA ARG A 177 -4.06 -4.78 15.98
C ARG A 177 -4.84 -6.04 15.64
N PHE A 178 -5.91 -6.28 16.40
CA PHE A 178 -6.90 -7.29 16.07
C PHE A 178 -8.03 -6.63 15.28
N VAL A 179 -8.43 -7.24 14.18
CA VAL A 179 -9.48 -6.75 13.29
C VAL A 179 -10.58 -7.80 13.21
N PRO A 180 -11.83 -7.46 13.58
CA PRO A 180 -12.98 -8.31 13.34
C PRO A 180 -13.10 -8.71 11.86
N MET A 181 -13.57 -9.91 11.61
CA MET A 181 -13.92 -10.39 10.28
C MET A 181 -15.35 -10.93 10.28
N GLY A 182 -16.06 -10.72 9.18
CA GLY A 182 -17.41 -11.22 9.00
C GLY A 182 -17.40 -12.69 8.62
N GLU A 183 -18.56 -13.34 8.73
CA GLU A 183 -18.72 -14.75 8.34
C GLU A 183 -18.39 -14.99 6.86
N ALA A 184 -18.73 -14.04 5.98
CA ALA A 184 -18.38 -14.13 4.57
C ALA A 184 -16.84 -14.20 4.37
N ALA A 185 -16.07 -13.40 5.11
CA ALA A 185 -14.62 -13.44 5.04
C ALA A 185 -14.07 -14.77 5.57
N LYS A 186 -14.61 -15.25 6.70
CA LYS A 186 -14.24 -16.56 7.27
C LYS A 186 -14.51 -17.69 6.29
N GLU A 187 -15.67 -17.73 5.66
CA GLU A 187 -16.04 -18.77 4.69
C GLU A 187 -15.05 -18.83 3.52
N GLN A 188 -14.74 -17.68 2.92
CA GLN A 188 -13.81 -17.64 1.79
C GLN A 188 -12.38 -18.01 2.24
N MET A 189 -11.96 -17.56 3.41
CA MET A 189 -10.67 -17.92 4.01
C MET A 189 -10.56 -19.42 4.26
N ASP A 190 -11.56 -20.03 4.90
CA ASP A 190 -11.57 -21.46 5.21
C ASP A 190 -11.61 -22.31 3.92
N SER A 191 -12.38 -21.89 2.92
CA SER A 191 -12.43 -22.52 1.60
C SER A 191 -11.05 -22.50 0.92
N TYR A 192 -10.39 -21.33 0.90
CA TYR A 192 -9.03 -21.22 0.38
C TYR A 192 -8.03 -22.06 1.17
N LEU A 193 -8.03 -21.97 2.49
CA LEU A 193 -7.07 -22.67 3.36
C LEU A 193 -7.21 -24.20 3.25
N SER A 194 -8.43 -24.70 3.03
CA SER A 194 -8.72 -26.13 2.95
C SER A 194 -8.51 -26.69 1.53
N LEU A 195 -8.94 -25.97 0.49
CA LEU A 195 -9.01 -26.50 -0.87
C LEU A 195 -7.94 -25.91 -1.81
N GLY A 196 -7.58 -24.63 -1.61
CA GLY A 196 -6.68 -23.90 -2.50
C GLY A 196 -5.23 -23.92 -2.04
N ARG A 197 -4.94 -23.42 -0.83
CA ARG A 197 -3.59 -23.27 -0.30
C ARG A 197 -2.77 -24.56 -0.33
N PRO A 198 -3.30 -25.75 0.06
CA PRO A 198 -2.51 -26.99 0.04
C PRO A 198 -1.97 -27.34 -1.35
N ARG A 199 -2.67 -26.93 -2.42
CA ARG A 199 -2.25 -27.12 -3.82
C ARG A 199 -1.22 -26.10 -4.30
N LEU A 200 -1.01 -25.01 -3.57
CA LEU A 200 -0.05 -23.95 -3.90
C LEU A 200 1.23 -24.02 -3.07
N VAL A 201 1.20 -24.67 -1.90
CA VAL A 201 2.38 -24.80 -1.03
C VAL A 201 3.51 -25.52 -1.78
N SER A 202 4.71 -24.97 -1.68
CA SER A 202 5.91 -25.56 -2.28
C SER A 202 6.87 -26.04 -1.19
N MET A 203 7.27 -27.31 -1.26
CA MET A 203 8.30 -27.87 -0.37
C MET A 203 9.66 -27.18 -0.53
N ARG A 204 9.92 -26.54 -1.68
CA ARG A 204 11.16 -25.79 -1.93
C ARG A 204 11.17 -24.41 -1.24
N HIS A 205 10.00 -23.90 -0.86
CA HIS A 205 9.81 -22.56 -0.32
C HIS A 205 8.87 -22.62 0.89
N PRO A 206 9.29 -23.25 2.01
CA PRO A 206 8.46 -23.33 3.20
C PRO A 206 8.14 -21.91 3.70
N THR A 207 6.87 -21.68 4.03
CA THR A 207 6.40 -20.37 4.48
C THR A 207 5.13 -20.48 5.32
N ASN A 208 5.01 -19.61 6.32
CA ASN A 208 3.80 -19.46 7.12
C ASN A 208 2.81 -18.45 6.55
N ALA A 209 3.09 -17.87 5.37
CA ALA A 209 2.17 -16.93 4.74
C ALA A 209 0.83 -17.60 4.40
N VAL A 210 -0.27 -16.89 4.64
CA VAL A 210 -1.62 -17.35 4.25
C VAL A 210 -1.69 -17.42 2.73
N PHE A 211 -1.43 -16.30 2.06
CA PHE A 211 -1.64 -16.18 0.62
C PHE A 211 -0.36 -16.40 -0.18
N LEU A 212 -0.42 -17.32 -1.15
CA LEU A 212 0.72 -17.74 -1.95
C LEU A 212 0.55 -17.39 -3.44
N ASN A 213 1.66 -17.11 -4.11
CA ASN A 213 1.70 -17.03 -5.58
C ASN A 213 1.72 -18.43 -6.21
N HIS A 214 1.66 -18.49 -7.55
CA HIS A 214 1.67 -19.75 -8.31
C HIS A 214 2.95 -20.60 -8.13
N ARG A 215 4.01 -20.05 -7.53
CA ARG A 215 5.27 -20.75 -7.21
C ARG A 215 5.37 -21.17 -5.74
N GLY A 216 4.31 -20.97 -4.95
CA GLY A 216 4.28 -21.26 -3.53
C GLY A 216 5.06 -20.30 -2.64
N ARG A 217 5.40 -19.10 -3.14
CA ARG A 217 6.02 -18.04 -2.33
C ARG A 217 4.96 -17.03 -1.85
N PRO A 218 5.24 -16.24 -0.79
CA PRO A 218 4.35 -15.18 -0.36
C PRO A 218 3.96 -14.22 -1.51
N LEU A 219 2.73 -13.71 -1.46
CA LEU A 219 2.24 -12.74 -2.44
C LEU A 219 2.99 -11.40 -2.35
N SER A 220 3.10 -10.73 -3.48
CA SER A 220 3.54 -9.34 -3.54
C SER A 220 2.37 -8.42 -3.85
N ARG A 221 2.40 -7.23 -3.23
CA ARG A 221 1.42 -6.15 -3.50
C ARG A 221 1.31 -5.81 -4.99
N LYS A 222 2.43 -5.80 -5.71
CA LYS A 222 2.45 -5.52 -7.16
C LYS A 222 1.68 -6.59 -7.95
N GLY A 223 1.83 -7.87 -7.59
CA GLY A 223 1.09 -8.96 -8.21
C GLY A 223 -0.43 -8.82 -8.01
N MET A 224 -0.85 -8.47 -6.79
CA MET A 224 -2.27 -8.25 -6.48
C MET A 224 -2.87 -7.02 -7.14
N TRP A 225 -2.09 -5.96 -7.37
CA TRP A 225 -2.54 -4.84 -8.18
C TRP A 225 -2.84 -5.22 -9.62
N LYS A 226 -1.97 -6.03 -10.24
CA LYS A 226 -2.20 -6.52 -11.61
C LYS A 226 -3.46 -7.38 -11.64
N ARG A 227 -3.58 -8.30 -10.69
CA ARG A 227 -4.72 -9.22 -10.64
C ARG A 227 -6.06 -8.51 -10.39
N PHE A 228 -6.09 -7.53 -9.47
CA PHE A 228 -7.27 -6.70 -9.24
C PHE A 228 -7.73 -6.02 -10.53
N LYS A 229 -6.81 -5.44 -11.31
CA LYS A 229 -7.16 -4.76 -12.57
C LYS A 229 -7.77 -5.70 -13.61
N GLU A 230 -7.28 -6.93 -13.70
CA GLU A 230 -7.83 -7.95 -14.59
C GLU A 230 -9.27 -8.27 -14.21
N ILE A 231 -9.52 -8.59 -12.93
CA ILE A 231 -10.86 -8.92 -12.42
C ILE A 231 -11.81 -7.73 -12.53
N ALA A 232 -11.35 -6.52 -12.21
CA ALA A 232 -12.15 -5.31 -12.28
C ALA A 232 -12.61 -5.01 -13.72
N LEU A 233 -11.73 -5.22 -14.70
CA LEU A 233 -12.07 -5.08 -16.11
C LEU A 233 -13.13 -6.10 -16.54
N GLU A 234 -12.96 -7.37 -16.15
CA GLU A 234 -13.91 -8.44 -16.47
C GLU A 234 -15.28 -8.22 -15.80
N ALA A 235 -15.29 -7.71 -14.56
CA ALA A 235 -16.51 -7.41 -13.80
C ALA A 235 -17.18 -6.08 -14.22
N GLY A 236 -16.58 -5.32 -15.13
CA GLY A 236 -17.10 -4.02 -15.57
C GLY A 236 -17.15 -2.97 -14.47
N VAL A 237 -16.16 -2.98 -13.56
CA VAL A 237 -16.09 -2.04 -12.42
C VAL A 237 -14.83 -1.18 -12.51
N GLU A 238 -14.96 0.10 -12.16
CA GLU A 238 -13.82 1.01 -12.10
C GLU A 238 -13.26 1.08 -10.68
N GLY A 239 -11.94 1.03 -10.56
CA GLY A 239 -11.31 1.20 -9.26
C GLY A 239 -9.88 0.71 -9.18
N LYS A 240 -9.36 0.74 -7.95
CA LYS A 240 -8.06 0.17 -7.58
C LYS A 240 -8.27 -0.74 -6.37
N ILE A 241 -7.28 -1.56 -6.04
CA ILE A 241 -7.39 -2.42 -4.84
C ILE A 241 -7.70 -1.64 -3.55
N HIS A 242 -7.25 -0.38 -3.45
CA HIS A 242 -7.52 0.48 -2.30
C HIS A 242 -8.97 0.99 -2.25
N THR A 243 -9.68 0.97 -3.39
CA THR A 243 -11.11 1.27 -3.49
C THR A 243 -11.92 0.31 -2.62
N LEU A 244 -11.60 -0.99 -2.57
CA LEU A 244 -12.27 -1.95 -1.66
C LEU A 244 -12.20 -1.52 -0.19
N ARG A 245 -11.03 -1.05 0.25
CA ARG A 245 -10.84 -0.54 1.62
C ARG A 245 -11.60 0.77 1.86
N HIS A 246 -11.70 1.63 0.85
CA HIS A 246 -12.52 2.84 0.96
C HIS A 246 -14.01 2.49 1.02
N SER A 247 -14.48 1.56 0.19
CA SER A 247 -15.84 1.03 0.22
C SER A 247 -16.18 0.45 1.59
N PHE A 248 -15.29 -0.32 2.22
CA PHE A 248 -15.48 -0.77 3.61
C PHE A 248 -15.78 0.38 4.56
N ALA A 249 -14.96 1.43 4.51
CA ALA A 249 -15.11 2.59 5.39
C ALA A 249 -16.41 3.34 5.11
N THR A 250 -16.73 3.56 3.83
CA THR A 250 -17.95 4.24 3.40
C THR A 250 -19.20 3.45 3.78
N HIS A 251 -19.25 2.14 3.50
CA HIS A 251 -20.40 1.31 3.79
C HIS A 251 -20.66 1.16 5.29
N LEU A 252 -19.60 1.13 6.13
CA LEU A 252 -19.78 1.20 7.58
C LEU A 252 -20.42 2.52 8.03
N LEU A 253 -19.96 3.65 7.51
CA LEU A 253 -20.53 4.97 7.83
C LEU A 253 -21.97 5.09 7.33
N GLU A 254 -22.26 4.60 6.13
CA GLU A 254 -23.62 4.57 5.55
C GLU A 254 -24.55 3.63 6.33
N GLY A 255 -24.02 2.53 6.86
CA GLY A 255 -24.72 1.63 7.77
C GLY A 255 -25.03 2.25 9.14
N GLY A 256 -24.40 3.38 9.49
CA GLY A 256 -24.64 4.09 10.75
C GLY A 256 -23.54 3.92 11.81
N ALA A 257 -22.39 3.31 11.45
CA ALA A 257 -21.24 3.25 12.36
C ALA A 257 -20.69 4.65 12.64
N ASP A 258 -20.27 4.89 13.88
CA ASP A 258 -19.63 6.14 14.22
C ASP A 258 -18.21 6.24 13.62
N LEU A 259 -17.77 7.46 13.33
CA LEU A 259 -16.49 7.72 12.68
C LEU A 259 -15.29 7.17 13.46
N ARG A 260 -15.37 7.12 14.80
CA ARG A 260 -14.27 6.66 15.64
C ARG A 260 -14.11 5.14 15.52
N SER A 261 -15.20 4.38 15.57
CA SER A 261 -15.19 2.92 15.33
C SER A 261 -14.61 2.58 13.95
N VAL A 262 -14.96 3.34 12.91
CA VAL A 262 -14.40 3.16 11.55
C VAL A 262 -12.90 3.46 11.51
N GLN A 263 -12.45 4.53 12.16
CA GLN A 263 -11.03 4.89 12.24
C GLN A 263 -10.20 3.83 12.98
N GLU A 264 -10.76 3.24 14.03
CA GLU A 264 -10.16 2.17 14.83
C GLU A 264 -9.98 0.89 14.00
N LEU A 265 -11.02 0.44 13.29
CA LEU A 265 -10.96 -0.72 12.38
C LEU A 265 -9.91 -0.54 11.28
N LEU A 266 -9.79 0.67 10.75
CA LEU A 266 -8.81 1.03 9.73
C LEU A 266 -7.38 1.20 10.29
N GLY A 267 -7.19 1.23 11.61
CA GLY A 267 -5.89 1.40 12.25
C GLY A 267 -5.29 2.79 12.04
N HIS A 268 -6.11 3.84 12.15
CA HIS A 268 -5.63 5.22 12.31
C HIS A 268 -5.04 5.41 13.72
N ARG A 269 -3.97 6.19 13.81
CA ARG A 269 -2.77 5.83 14.59
C ARG A 269 -2.70 6.37 16.02
N ASP A 270 -3.81 6.52 16.73
CA ASP A 270 -3.82 7.09 18.09
C ASP A 270 -4.41 6.18 19.17
N ILE A 271 -4.27 4.85 19.06
CA ILE A 271 -4.63 3.94 20.16
C ILE A 271 -3.53 2.90 20.42
N THR A 272 -3.20 2.81 21.71
CA THR A 272 -2.19 1.99 22.37
C THR A 272 -2.36 0.50 22.09
N THR A 273 -1.28 -0.11 21.60
CA THR A 273 -1.12 -1.46 21.03
C THR A 273 -1.35 -2.65 21.96
N THR A 274 -1.86 -2.44 23.18
CA THR A 274 -2.08 -3.51 24.17
C THR A 274 -3.51 -3.53 24.72
N GLN A 275 -4.27 -2.45 24.56
CA GLN A 275 -5.65 -2.34 25.06
C GLN A 275 -6.71 -2.88 24.09
N ILE A 276 -6.34 -3.14 22.83
CA ILE A 276 -7.28 -3.52 21.77
C ILE A 276 -7.78 -4.96 21.94
N TYR A 277 -6.98 -5.92 22.45
CA TYR A 277 -7.49 -7.27 22.69
C TYR A 277 -8.63 -7.24 23.72
N THR A 278 -8.52 -6.40 24.76
CA THR A 278 -9.57 -6.20 25.74
C THR A 278 -10.81 -5.54 25.12
N HIS A 279 -10.67 -4.51 24.28
CA HIS A 279 -11.84 -3.86 23.65
C HIS A 279 -12.50 -4.68 22.52
N VAL A 280 -11.74 -5.50 21.78
CA VAL A 280 -12.28 -6.47 20.83
C VAL A 280 -13.00 -7.59 21.59
N ALA A 281 -12.45 -8.07 22.71
CA ALA A 281 -13.12 -9.02 23.61
C ALA A 281 -14.33 -8.42 24.35
N GLU A 282 -14.33 -7.11 24.65
CA GLU A 282 -15.46 -6.36 25.23
C GLU A 282 -16.58 -6.07 24.20
N GLY A 283 -16.38 -6.45 22.93
CA GLY A 283 -17.45 -6.57 21.93
C GLY A 283 -17.84 -5.30 21.19
N GLY A 284 -17.25 -4.14 21.48
CA GLY A 284 -17.60 -2.87 20.81
C GLY A 284 -17.32 -2.86 19.30
N LEU A 285 -16.09 -3.19 18.92
CA LEU A 285 -15.68 -3.26 17.51
C LEU A 285 -16.35 -4.41 16.75
N HIS A 286 -16.52 -5.57 17.39
CA HIS A 286 -17.28 -6.68 16.83
C HIS A 286 -18.74 -6.32 16.57
N ARG A 287 -19.38 -5.59 17.50
CA ARG A 287 -20.76 -5.16 17.33
C ARG A 287 -20.90 -4.15 16.21
N ALA A 288 -20.06 -3.10 16.19
CA ALA A 288 -20.12 -2.09 15.14
C ALA A 288 -19.90 -2.70 13.75
N HIS A 289 -18.94 -3.63 13.63
CA HIS A 289 -18.70 -4.36 12.40
C HIS A 289 -19.90 -5.23 12.01
N ARG A 290 -20.43 -6.04 12.94
CA ARG A 290 -21.60 -6.91 12.72
C ARG A 290 -22.90 -6.17 12.39
N GLU A 291 -23.12 -5.03 13.03
CA GLU A 291 -24.37 -4.27 12.95
C GLU A 291 -24.41 -3.39 11.70
N PHE A 292 -23.25 -2.83 11.29
CA PHE A 292 -23.21 -1.80 10.27
C PHE A 292 -22.48 -2.20 8.98
N HIS A 293 -21.72 -3.30 8.97
CA HIS A 293 -21.06 -3.77 7.75
C HIS A 293 -21.97 -4.75 6.97
N PRO A 294 -22.12 -4.61 5.64
CA PRO A 294 -22.95 -5.48 4.80
C PRO A 294 -22.57 -6.97 4.81
N ARG A 295 -21.34 -7.30 5.22
CA ARG A 295 -20.82 -8.69 5.28
C ARG A 295 -20.79 -9.28 6.69
N GLY A 296 -21.42 -8.58 7.65
CA GLY A 296 -21.39 -8.89 9.08
C GLY A 296 -20.02 -8.70 9.70
#